data_AF-A0A5B9MLQ7-F1
#
_entry.id   AF-A0A5B9MLQ7-F1
#
_cell.length_a   1.000
_cell.length_b   1.000
_cell.length_c   1.000
_cell.angle_alpha   90.00
_cell.angle_beta   90.00
_cell.angle_gamma   90.00
#
_symmetry.space_group_name_H-M   'P 1'
#
loop_
_entity.id
_entity.type
_entity.pdbx_description
1 polymer ?
#
loop_
_entity_poly.entity_id
_entity_poly.type
_entity_poly.pdbx_seq_one_letter_code
_entity_poly.pdbx_strand_id
1 'polypeptide(L)'
;MSTRAIIATQTYDRGILATYLHFDGYPEHVLPILVDGYLDPDEAIELIEGGELRSLQPRPAEPEYFATSRQTEVLKDESELDRLAR
;
A
#
# COMPACT_ATOMS: atom_id res chain seq x y z
N MET A 1 13.93 -4.58 -13.51
CA MET A 1 13.40 -5.67 -12.67
C MET A 1 12.38 -5.07 -11.75
N SER A 2 11.19 -5.65 -11.64
CA SER A 2 10.14 -5.14 -10.75
C SER A 2 10.25 -5.85 -9.41
N THR A 3 10.43 -5.08 -8.35
CA THR A 3 10.29 -5.57 -6.97
C THR A 3 8.88 -5.28 -6.50
N ARG A 4 8.24 -6.28 -5.91
CA ARG A 4 6.86 -6.21 -5.42
C ARG A 4 6.87 -6.08 -3.92
N ALA A 5 5.86 -5.41 -3.38
CA ALA A 5 5.66 -5.29 -1.94
C ALA A 5 4.17 -5.34 -1.59
N ILE A 6 3.91 -5.56 -0.31
CA ILE A 6 2.61 -5.31 0.29
C ILE A 6 2.78 -4.11 1.22
N ILE A 7 1.93 -3.12 1.05
CA ILE A 7 1.84 -1.97 1.95
C ILE A 7 0.63 -2.21 2.82
N ALA A 8 0.81 -2.15 4.14
CA ALA A 8 -0.26 -2.40 5.09
C ALA A 8 -0.24 -1.38 6.23
N THR A 9 -1.43 -1.07 6.75
CA THR A 9 -1.63 -0.26 7.94
C THR A 9 -2.68 -0.90 8.85
N GLN A 10 -2.58 -0.64 10.15
CA GLN A 10 -3.58 -1.08 11.12
C GLN A 10 -4.66 -0.02 11.27
N THR A 11 -5.91 -0.43 11.16
CA THR A 11 -7.08 0.44 11.35
C THR A 11 -7.46 0.57 12.83
N TYR A 12 -8.30 1.56 13.16
CA TYR A 12 -8.74 1.82 14.54
C TYR A 12 -9.48 0.64 15.19
N ASP A 13 -10.16 -0.19 14.40
CA ASP A 13 -10.85 -1.40 14.82
C ASP A 13 -9.92 -2.63 14.94
N ARG A 14 -8.60 -2.41 14.83
CA ARG A 14 -7.54 -3.43 14.83
C ARG A 14 -7.52 -4.35 13.60
N GLY A 15 -8.30 -4.05 12.56
CA GLY A 15 -8.13 -4.68 11.26
C GLY A 15 -6.81 -4.28 10.60
N ILE A 16 -6.47 -4.97 9.52
CA ILE A 16 -5.34 -4.60 8.67
C ILE A 16 -5.87 -4.25 7.29
N LEU A 17 -5.61 -3.02 6.86
CA LEU A 17 -5.79 -2.61 5.47
C LEU A 17 -4.48 -2.84 4.75
N ALA A 18 -4.51 -3.55 3.62
CA ALA A 18 -3.32 -3.86 2.87
C ALA A 18 -3.55 -3.84 1.36
N THR A 19 -2.59 -3.29 0.62
CA THR A 19 -2.61 -3.26 -0.85
C THR A 19 -1.29 -3.77 -1.43
N TYR A 20 -1.37 -4.22 -2.68
CA TYR A 20 -0.23 -4.72 -3.46
C TYR A 20 0.45 -3.58 -4.22
N LEU A 21 1.79 -3.57 -4.20
CA LEU A 21 2.64 -2.68 -5.00
C LEU A 21 3.45 -3.48 -6.01
N HIS A 22 3.38 -3.10 -7.29
CA HIS A 22 4.00 -3.86 -8.38
C HIS A 22 5.46 -3.49 -8.70
N PHE A 23 5.81 -2.20 -8.66
CA PHE A 23 7.13 -1.69 -9.01
C PHE A 23 7.82 -1.02 -7.82
N ASP A 24 9.15 -1.21 -7.77
CA ASP A 24 10.08 -0.61 -6.81
C ASP A 24 9.71 -0.81 -5.33
N GLY A 25 9.17 -1.98 -5.00
CA GLY A 25 8.74 -2.34 -3.64
C GLY A 25 9.85 -2.50 -2.59
N TYR A 26 11.07 -2.06 -2.85
CA TYR A 26 12.16 -2.17 -1.89
C TYR A 26 11.91 -1.24 -0.69
N PRO A 27 12.13 -1.69 0.56
CA PRO A 27 12.00 -0.84 1.73
C PRO A 27 12.84 0.45 1.64
N GLU A 28 14.03 0.38 1.05
CA GLU A 28 14.94 1.52 0.85
C GLU A 28 14.34 2.60 -0.06
N HIS A 29 13.38 2.24 -0.91
CA HIS A 29 12.66 3.16 -1.79
C HIS A 29 11.31 3.58 -1.20
N VAL A 30 10.50 2.60 -0.78
CA VAL A 30 9.11 2.82 -0.38
C VAL A 30 8.98 3.41 1.01
N LEU A 31 9.80 2.97 1.99
CA LEU A 31 9.65 3.45 3.38
C LEU A 31 9.86 4.97 3.50
N PRO A 32 10.87 5.60 2.88
CA PRO A 32 11.00 7.06 2.92
C PRO A 32 9.77 7.77 2.35
N ILE A 33 9.20 7.26 1.26
CA ILE A 33 8.00 7.87 0.63
C ILE A 33 6.80 7.79 1.57
N LEU A 34 6.60 6.65 2.23
CA LEU A 34 5.49 6.47 3.18
C LEU A 34 5.68 7.34 4.43
N VAL A 35 6.87 7.31 5.03
CA VAL A 35 7.16 8.00 6.29
C VAL A 35 7.21 9.53 6.11
N ASP A 36 7.69 10.03 4.98
CA ASP A 36 7.78 11.48 4.75
C ASP A 36 6.54 12.06 4.04
N GLY A 37 5.80 11.22 3.30
CA GLY A 37 4.72 11.65 2.42
C GLY A 37 3.30 11.35 2.91
N TYR A 38 3.11 10.39 3.82
CA TYR A 38 1.81 9.94 4.33
C TYR A 38 1.82 9.91 5.86
N LEU A 39 2.03 11.09 6.45
CA LEU A 39 2.14 11.29 7.90
C LEU A 39 0.79 11.22 8.61
N ASP A 40 -0.28 11.55 7.89
CA ASP A 40 -1.64 11.46 8.39
C ASP A 40 -2.16 10.03 8.19
N PRO A 41 -2.63 9.35 9.26
CA PRO A 41 -3.27 8.03 9.14
C PRO A 41 -4.37 7.98 8.08
N ASP A 42 -5.15 9.05 7.92
CA ASP A 42 -6.24 9.09 6.95
C ASP A 42 -5.69 9.07 5.52
N GLU A 43 -4.57 9.75 5.24
CA GLU A 43 -3.91 9.71 3.93
C GLU A 43 -3.32 8.33 3.62
N ALA A 44 -2.79 7.65 4.62
CA ALA A 44 -2.29 6.28 4.47
C ALA A 44 -3.43 5.29 4.19
N ILE A 45 -4.59 5.48 4.83
CA ILE A 45 -5.81 4.71 4.56
C ILE A 45 -6.29 4.98 3.13
N GLU A 46 -6.41 6.24 2.71
CA GLU A 46 -6.84 6.60 1.35
C GLU A 46 -5.92 6.01 0.28
N LEU A 47 -4.60 6.04 0.49
CA LEU A 47 -3.62 5.41 -0.40
C LEU A 47 -3.90 3.91 -0.58
N ILE A 48 -4.16 3.23 0.54
CA ILE A 48 -4.38 1.79 0.55
C ILE A 48 -5.76 1.46 -0.03
N GLU A 49 -6.81 2.24 0.26
CA GLU A 49 -8.17 2.07 -0.26
C GLU A 49 -8.30 2.38 -1.76
N GLY A 50 -7.38 3.14 -2.35
CA GLY A 50 -7.29 3.36 -3.79
C GLY A 50 -7.07 2.08 -4.62
N GLY A 51 -6.70 0.98 -3.98
CA GLY A 51 -6.55 -0.34 -4.57
C GLY A 51 -5.11 -0.69 -4.91
N GLU A 52 -4.91 -1.66 -5.80
CA GLU A 52 -3.59 -2.16 -6.21
C GLU A 52 -2.76 -1.05 -6.89
N LEU A 53 -1.58 -0.79 -6.33
CA LEU A 53 -0.60 0.18 -6.81
C LEU A 53 0.30 -0.44 -7.87
N ARG A 54 0.42 0.26 -9.01
CA ARG A 54 1.45 -0.04 -9.99
C ARG A 54 2.80 0.49 -9.51
N SER A 55 2.86 1.75 -9.09
CA SER A 55 4.08 2.39 -8.62
C SER A 55 3.76 3.48 -7.60
N LEU A 56 4.70 3.73 -6.68
CA LEU A 56 4.57 4.77 -5.67
C LEU A 56 5.67 5.81 -5.88
N GLN A 57 5.30 7.08 -5.93
CA GLN A 57 6.21 8.20 -6.16
C GLN A 57 6.31 9.08 -4.92
N PRO A 58 7.45 9.75 -4.69
CA PRO A 58 7.53 10.82 -3.70
C PRO A 58 6.55 11.94 -4.02
N ARG A 59 5.86 12.47 -3.00
CA ARG A 59 5.00 13.64 -3.15
C ARG A 59 5.79 14.84 -3.69
N PRO A 60 5.18 15.72 -4.52
CA PRO A 60 3.73 15.85 -4.77
C PRO A 60 3.19 15.00 -5.93
N ALA A 61 3.99 14.10 -6.51
CA ALA A 61 3.47 13.21 -7.55
C ALA A 61 2.40 12.27 -6.97
N GLU A 62 1.34 12.04 -7.74
CA GLU A 62 0.27 11.13 -7.34
C GLU A 62 0.68 9.67 -7.53
N PRO A 63 0.25 8.76 -6.63
CA PRO A 63 0.46 7.31 -6.80
C PRO A 63 -0.23 6.79 -8.08
N GLU A 64 0.38 5.82 -8.73
CA GLU A 64 -0.18 5.19 -9.93
C GLU A 64 -0.89 3.88 -9.55
N TYR A 65 -2.21 3.83 -9.73
CA TYR A 65 -3.03 2.63 -9.50
C TYR A 65 -3.24 1.83 -10.79
N PHE A 66 -3.52 0.54 -10.65
CA PHE A 66 -4.03 -0.25 -11.78
C PHE A 66 -5.47 0.16 -12.12
N ALA A 67 -5.76 0.40 -13.40
CA ALA A 67 -7.12 0.71 -13.87
C ALA A 67 -8.14 -0.42 -13.60
N THR A 68 -7.66 -1.64 -13.37
CA THR A 68 -8.46 -2.82 -13.04
C THR A 68 -8.20 -3.31 -11.62
N SER A 69 -7.74 -2.44 -10.72
CA SER A 69 -7.45 -2.84 -9.34
C SER A 69 -8.72 -3.41 -8.70
N ARG A 70 -8.54 -4.46 -7.90
CA ARG A 70 -9.59 -4.88 -6.98
C ARG A 70 -9.67 -3.87 -5.85
N GLN A 71 -10.86 -3.69 -5.30
CA GLN A 71 -11.01 -2.95 -4.06
C GLN A 71 -10.20 -3.63 -2.96
N THR A 72 -9.63 -2.80 -2.11
CA THR A 72 -8.83 -3.21 -0.97
C THR A 72 -9.69 -3.96 0.03
N GLU A 73 -9.18 -5.08 0.52
CA GLU A 73 -9.87 -5.92 1.51
C GLU A 73 -9.32 -5.60 2.90
N VAL A 74 -10.23 -5.53 3.89
CA VAL A 74 -9.84 -5.47 5.31
C VAL A 74 -9.53 -6.90 5.77
N LEU A 75 -8.28 -7.13 6.13
CA LEU A 75 -7.80 -8.38 6.67
C LEU A 75 -8.02 -8.43 8.19
N LYS A 76 -8.20 -9.64 8.72
CA LYS A 76 -8.41 -9.84 10.16
C LYS A 76 -7.13 -9.64 10.96
N ASP A 77 -6.01 -10.11 10.42
CA ASP A 77 -4.70 -10.07 11.05
C ASP A 77 -3.57 -10.26 10.02
N GLU A 78 -2.32 -10.13 10.48
CA GLU A 78 -1.13 -10.15 9.65
C GLU A 78 -0.88 -11.48 8.95
N SER A 79 -1.45 -12.59 9.45
CA SER A 79 -1.31 -13.90 8.83
C SER A 79 -2.07 -14.00 7.50
N GLU A 80 -3.01 -13.10 7.24
CA GLU A 80 -3.74 -13.05 5.97
C GLU A 80 -3.01 -12.27 4.87
N LEU A 81 -1.92 -11.57 5.20
CA LEU A 81 -1.15 -10.77 4.23
C LEU A 81 -0.59 -11.61 3.08
N ASP A 82 -0.21 -12.86 3.36
CA ASP A 82 0.31 -13.80 2.34
C ASP A 82 -0.67 -14.04 1.19
N ARG A 83 -1.98 -13.82 1.39
CA ARG A 83 -2.99 -13.94 0.33
C ARG A 83 -2.85 -12.87 -0.76
N LEU A 84 -2.22 -11.74 -0.42
CA LEU A 84 -2.00 -10.61 -1.33
C LEU A 84 -0.66 -10.74 -2.08
N ALA A 85 0.24 -11.61 -1.62
CA ALA A 85 1.51 -11.86 -2.28
C ALA A 85 1.28 -12.67 -3.59
N ARG A 86 1.45 -12.01 -4.74
CA ARG A 86 1.30 -12.61 -6.10
C ARG A 86 2.62 -12.69 -6.87
#